data_AF-A0A1F6ZTW0-F1
#
_entry.id   AF-A0A1F6ZTW0-F1
#
_cell.length_a   1.000
_cell.length_b   1.000
_cell.length_c   1.000
_cell.angle_alpha   90.00
_cell.angle_beta   90.00
_cell.angle_gamma   90.00
#
_symmetry.space_group_name_H-M   'P 1'
#
loop_
_entity.id
_entity.type
_entity.pdbx_description
1 polymer ?
#
loop_
_entity_poly.entity_id
_entity_poly.type
_entity_poly.pdbx_seq_one_letter_code
_entity_poly.pdbx_strand_id
1 'polypeptide(L)'
;MPPDKYAAVWLSYSSISDFLRCPRTYFLKNVYKDSKTGRKIMLMSPPLALGQAVHEVVESLSVLPVEQRFIQPLVEKFETTWKKVSGKKGGFWDDSTEQTYKNRGKEMLARVTQHPGPIAEKAVKLLNMDLPQFWLSEDDGIILCGKIDWLHYHEKDDSITIIDFKTSKSEEDPESLQLPIYHLLAHYCQKRPVEGVAYWYLGLSNEPVPKPLPDLQESQEKIMKIAKQVKTARALERFKCPAGDEGCRYCQPYEAILRGEAECVGIDTHGRRDVYILKKESGLLGGEDRDEGVIL
;
A
#
# COMPACT_ATOMS: atom_id res chain seq x y z
N MET A 1 -1.04 -5.36 -33.34
CA MET A 1 -1.96 -4.57 -32.50
C MET A 1 -1.31 -4.45 -31.13
N PRO A 2 -1.34 -3.29 -30.46
CA PRO A 2 -0.81 -3.18 -29.11
C PRO A 2 -1.55 -4.17 -28.18
N PRO A 3 -0.86 -4.77 -27.20
CA PRO A 3 -1.49 -5.72 -26.28
C PRO A 3 -2.62 -5.05 -25.50
N ASP A 4 -3.74 -5.76 -25.32
CA ASP A 4 -4.89 -5.23 -24.58
C ASP A 4 -4.58 -5.17 -23.08
N LYS A 5 -4.37 -3.95 -22.57
CA LYS A 5 -4.13 -3.69 -21.14
C LYS A 5 -5.28 -4.13 -20.24
N TYR A 6 -6.52 -4.19 -20.74
CA TYR A 6 -7.68 -4.59 -19.95
C TYR A 6 -7.79 -6.11 -19.78
N ALA A 7 -7.19 -6.88 -20.70
CA ALA A 7 -7.07 -8.33 -20.61
C ALA A 7 -5.85 -8.78 -19.77
N ALA A 8 -4.92 -7.87 -19.46
CA ALA A 8 -3.69 -8.17 -18.75
C ALA A 8 -3.91 -8.54 -17.27
N VAL A 9 -2.96 -9.30 -16.72
CA VAL A 9 -2.85 -9.53 -15.27
C VAL A 9 -2.03 -8.40 -14.68
N TRP A 10 -2.71 -7.51 -13.95
CA TRP A 10 -2.08 -6.42 -13.21
C TRP A 10 -1.64 -6.91 -11.84
N LEU A 11 -0.39 -6.60 -11.48
CA LEU A 11 0.23 -6.98 -10.23
C LEU A 11 0.82 -5.75 -9.54
N SER A 12 0.49 -5.60 -8.26
CA SER A 12 1.15 -4.70 -7.31
C SER A 12 1.86 -5.50 -6.22
N TYR A 13 2.72 -4.82 -5.44
CA TYR A 13 3.33 -5.42 -4.24
C TYR A 13 2.28 -6.04 -3.31
N SER A 14 1.20 -5.31 -2.99
CA SER A 14 0.11 -5.81 -2.14
C SER A 14 -0.55 -7.06 -2.73
N SER A 15 -0.83 -7.07 -4.03
CA SER A 15 -1.46 -8.23 -4.69
C SER A 15 -0.53 -9.45 -4.73
N ILE A 16 0.78 -9.24 -4.92
CA ILE A 16 1.78 -10.31 -4.91
C ILE A 16 1.89 -10.88 -3.49
N SER A 17 1.97 -10.02 -2.48
CA SER A 17 2.03 -10.40 -1.07
C SER A 17 0.78 -11.18 -0.65
N ASP A 18 -0.42 -10.73 -1.05
CA ASP A 18 -1.67 -11.45 -0.82
C ASP A 18 -1.60 -12.87 -1.42
N PHE A 19 -1.11 -13.02 -2.66
CA PHE A 19 -1.04 -14.32 -3.33
C PHE A 19 -0.04 -15.27 -2.67
N LEU A 20 1.16 -14.77 -2.34
CA LEU A 20 2.20 -15.55 -1.68
C LEU A 20 1.76 -16.02 -0.29
N ARG A 21 1.06 -15.16 0.47
CA ARG A 21 0.53 -15.51 1.80
C ARG A 21 -0.65 -16.50 1.68
N CYS A 22 -1.57 -16.24 0.76
CA CYS A 22 -2.74 -17.08 0.55
C CYS A 22 -3.44 -16.77 -0.79
N PRO A 23 -3.43 -17.68 -1.78
CA PRO A 23 -4.14 -17.48 -3.05
C PRO A 23 -5.62 -17.17 -2.88
N ARG A 24 -6.26 -17.70 -1.82
CA ARG A 24 -7.66 -17.38 -1.50
C ARG A 24 -7.85 -15.93 -1.07
N THR A 25 -6.94 -15.38 -0.26
CA THR A 25 -6.93 -13.95 0.09
C THR A 25 -6.73 -13.09 -1.14
N TYR A 26 -5.80 -13.47 -2.03
CA TYR A 26 -5.62 -12.80 -3.32
C TYR A 26 -6.92 -12.74 -4.11
N PHE A 27 -7.63 -13.86 -4.24
CA PHE A 27 -8.92 -13.89 -4.93
C PHE A 27 -9.92 -12.91 -4.30
N LEU A 28 -10.13 -12.98 -2.98
CA LEU A 28 -11.11 -12.16 -2.29
C LEU A 28 -10.82 -10.65 -2.39
N LYS A 29 -9.56 -10.26 -2.37
CA LYS A 29 -9.14 -8.84 -2.43
C LYS A 29 -9.03 -8.31 -3.86
N ASN A 30 -8.56 -9.13 -4.80
CA ASN A 30 -8.11 -8.66 -6.12
C ASN A 30 -8.98 -9.12 -7.29
N VAL A 31 -9.73 -10.21 -7.15
CA VAL A 31 -10.52 -10.82 -8.23
C VAL A 31 -12.02 -10.77 -7.95
N TYR A 32 -12.43 -11.11 -6.73
CA TYR A 32 -13.83 -11.16 -6.32
C TYR A 32 -14.52 -9.80 -6.45
N LYS A 33 -15.76 -9.83 -6.94
CA LYS A 33 -16.69 -8.71 -6.96
C LYS A 33 -18.00 -9.16 -6.33
N ASP A 34 -18.55 -8.34 -5.46
CA ASP A 34 -19.85 -8.60 -4.86
C ASP A 34 -20.93 -8.63 -5.93
N SER A 35 -21.79 -9.65 -5.92
CA SER A 35 -22.81 -9.86 -6.94
C SER A 35 -23.92 -8.81 -6.92
N LYS A 36 -24.13 -8.12 -5.79
CA LYS A 36 -25.16 -7.09 -5.64
C LYS A 36 -24.67 -5.73 -6.10
N THR A 37 -23.42 -5.38 -5.83
CA THR A 37 -22.86 -4.05 -6.13
C THR A 37 -21.95 -4.02 -7.35
N GLY A 38 -21.41 -5.17 -7.77
CA GLY A 38 -20.37 -5.27 -8.79
C GLY A 38 -19.01 -4.70 -8.36
N ARG A 39 -18.85 -4.30 -7.08
CA ARG A 39 -17.62 -3.72 -6.54
C ARG A 39 -16.75 -4.78 -5.86
N LYS A 40 -15.46 -4.48 -5.72
CA LYS A 40 -14.57 -5.29 -4.89
C LYS A 40 -14.86 -5.05 -3.41
N ILE A 41 -14.38 -5.93 -2.54
CA ILE A 41 -14.51 -5.79 -1.09
C ILE A 41 -13.20 -5.29 -0.47
N MET A 42 -13.31 -4.51 0.60
CA MET A 42 -12.19 -4.03 1.41
C MET A 42 -12.52 -4.22 2.87
N LEU A 43 -11.56 -4.71 3.65
CA LEU A 43 -11.66 -4.70 5.09
C LEU A 43 -10.92 -3.49 5.64
N MET A 44 -11.59 -2.71 6.48
CA MET A 44 -11.00 -1.57 7.17
C MET A 44 -10.58 -1.96 8.59
N SER A 45 -9.43 -1.47 9.00
CA SER A 45 -8.85 -1.69 10.33
C SER A 45 -8.24 -0.40 10.87
N PRO A 46 -8.16 -0.22 12.21
CA PRO A 46 -7.51 0.94 12.82
C PRO A 46 -6.06 1.22 12.32
N PRO A 47 -5.18 0.20 12.16
CA PRO A 47 -3.84 0.43 11.59
C PRO A 47 -3.87 0.95 10.15
N LEU A 48 -4.76 0.40 9.31
CA LEU A 48 -4.93 0.81 7.92
C LEU A 48 -5.42 2.26 7.82
N ALA A 49 -6.40 2.64 8.64
CA ALA A 49 -6.91 4.01 8.73
C ALA A 49 -5.79 5.01 9.10
N LEU A 50 -4.98 4.67 10.11
CA LEU A 50 -3.82 5.48 10.51
C LEU A 50 -2.83 5.67 9.37
N GLY A 51 -2.39 4.57 8.74
CA GLY A 51 -1.42 4.67 7.66
C GLY A 51 -1.97 5.46 6.47
N GLN A 52 -3.23 5.26 6.08
CA GLN A 52 -3.85 6.02 4.99
C GLN A 52 -3.84 7.52 5.26
N ALA A 53 -4.24 7.93 6.47
CA ALA A 53 -4.28 9.34 6.83
C ALA A 53 -2.88 9.98 6.88
N VAL A 54 -1.87 9.26 7.40
CA VAL A 54 -0.49 9.75 7.45
C VAL A 54 0.13 9.84 6.05
N HIS A 55 0.00 8.79 5.23
CA HIS A 55 0.49 8.78 3.85
C HIS A 55 -0.14 9.90 3.03
N GLU A 56 -1.46 10.08 3.09
CA GLU A 56 -2.14 11.15 2.36
C GLU A 56 -1.57 12.54 2.71
N VAL A 57 -1.28 12.79 3.99
CA VAL A 57 -0.67 14.06 4.42
C VAL A 57 0.75 14.21 3.88
N VAL A 58 1.62 13.22 4.08
CA VAL A 58 3.04 13.33 3.74
C VAL A 58 3.25 13.33 2.23
N GLU A 59 2.60 12.43 1.49
CA GLU A 59 2.73 12.35 0.03
C GLU A 59 2.19 13.60 -0.67
N SER A 60 1.16 14.25 -0.10
CA SER A 60 0.64 15.51 -0.65
C SER A 60 1.68 16.64 -0.67
N LEU A 61 2.73 16.56 0.16
CA LEU A 61 3.78 17.58 0.19
C LEU A 61 4.64 17.57 -1.08
N SER A 62 4.73 16.42 -1.77
CA SER A 62 5.46 16.29 -3.03
C SER A 62 4.90 17.21 -4.12
N VAL A 63 3.63 17.63 -3.98
CA VAL A 63 2.99 18.51 -4.95
C VAL A 63 3.25 19.98 -4.75
N LEU A 64 3.72 20.37 -3.57
CA LEU A 64 3.98 21.74 -3.20
C LEU A 64 5.44 22.11 -3.47
N PRO A 65 5.71 23.38 -3.83
CA PRO A 65 7.05 23.95 -3.75
C PRO A 65 7.65 23.73 -2.35
N VAL A 66 8.96 23.51 -2.28
CA VAL A 66 9.66 23.12 -1.04
C VAL A 66 9.37 24.11 0.09
N GLU A 67 9.46 25.40 -0.21
CA GLU A 67 9.21 26.52 0.69
C GLU A 67 7.76 26.61 1.21
N GLN A 68 6.81 25.92 0.55
CA GLN A 68 5.40 25.93 0.94
C GLN A 68 4.97 24.70 1.76
N ARG A 69 5.80 23.66 1.84
CA ARG A 69 5.40 22.36 2.43
C ARG A 69 5.00 22.44 3.90
N PHE A 70 5.69 23.29 4.67
CA PHE A 70 5.54 23.40 6.12
C PHE A 70 4.92 24.72 6.60
N ILE A 71 4.40 25.56 5.68
CA ILE A 71 3.68 26.80 6.06
C ILE A 71 2.44 26.45 6.87
N GLN A 72 1.67 25.48 6.41
CA GLN A 72 0.55 24.93 7.16
C GLN A 72 1.06 23.75 8.01
N PRO A 73 0.78 23.72 9.32
CA PRO A 73 1.16 22.60 10.18
C PRO A 73 0.60 21.26 9.66
N LEU A 74 1.44 20.22 9.59
CA LEU A 74 1.02 18.89 9.12
C LEU A 74 -0.11 18.30 9.97
N VAL A 75 -0.11 18.62 11.27
CA VAL A 75 -1.15 18.20 12.21
C VAL A 75 -2.52 18.76 11.83
N GLU A 76 -2.60 19.99 11.30
CA GLU A 76 -3.89 20.57 10.85
C GLU A 76 -4.41 19.89 9.58
N LYS A 77 -3.51 19.58 8.63
CA LYS A 77 -3.85 18.79 7.44
C LYS A 77 -4.37 17.41 7.86
N PHE A 78 -3.69 16.78 8.81
CA PHE A 78 -4.08 15.48 9.36
C PHE A 78 -5.45 15.49 10.01
N GLU A 79 -5.80 16.53 10.78
CA GLU A 79 -7.16 16.65 11.37
C GLU A 79 -8.25 16.68 10.29
N THR A 80 -7.96 17.26 9.13
CA THR A 80 -8.91 17.28 8.00
C THR A 80 -9.00 15.91 7.33
N THR A 81 -7.85 15.26 7.08
CA THR A 81 -7.79 13.92 6.49
C THR A 81 -8.41 12.86 7.40
N TRP A 82 -8.21 12.96 8.72
CA TRP A 82 -8.72 12.01 9.72
C TRP A 82 -10.24 11.88 9.69
N LYS A 83 -10.97 12.96 9.39
CA LYS A 83 -12.44 12.95 9.26
C LYS A 83 -12.94 11.97 8.20
N LYS A 84 -12.11 11.61 7.20
CA LYS A 84 -12.46 10.62 6.17
C LYS A 84 -12.49 9.20 6.73
N VAL A 85 -11.70 8.94 7.78
CA VAL A 85 -11.50 7.62 8.40
C VAL A 85 -11.95 7.59 9.87
N SER A 86 -12.73 8.56 10.35
CA SER A 86 -13.20 8.58 11.74
C SER A 86 -14.35 7.59 12.00
N GLY A 87 -14.46 7.10 13.23
CA GLY A 87 -15.46 6.14 13.66
C GLY A 87 -15.43 4.82 12.89
N LYS A 88 -16.61 4.24 12.64
CA LYS A 88 -16.73 2.96 11.93
C LYS A 88 -16.08 2.96 10.54
N LYS A 89 -15.97 4.11 9.87
CA LYS A 89 -15.32 4.22 8.55
C LYS A 89 -13.83 3.93 8.58
N GLY A 90 -13.17 4.07 9.74
CA GLY A 90 -11.77 3.69 9.95
C GLY A 90 -11.59 2.38 10.72
N GLY A 91 -12.66 1.60 10.92
CA GLY A 91 -12.57 0.36 11.69
C GLY A 91 -12.58 0.58 13.21
N PHE A 92 -12.98 1.76 13.69
CA PHE A 92 -13.06 2.05 15.12
C PHE A 92 -14.44 1.69 15.69
N TRP A 93 -14.44 0.94 16.80
CA TRP A 93 -15.65 0.57 17.55
C TRP A 93 -15.88 1.42 18.79
N ASP A 94 -14.87 2.15 19.24
CA ASP A 94 -14.92 3.04 20.40
C ASP A 94 -13.96 4.23 20.22
N ASP A 95 -14.35 5.36 20.80
CA ASP A 95 -13.64 6.63 20.68
C ASP A 95 -12.25 6.57 21.33
N SER A 96 -12.05 5.72 22.34
CA SER A 96 -10.75 5.56 23.02
C SER A 96 -9.70 4.96 22.08
N THR A 97 -10.08 3.91 21.36
CA THR A 97 -9.24 3.28 20.33
C THR A 97 -8.96 4.29 19.21
N GLU A 98 -9.98 4.98 18.71
CA GLU A 98 -9.79 6.02 17.69
C GLU A 98 -8.80 7.09 18.14
N GLN A 99 -8.96 7.61 19.36
CA GLN A 99 -8.11 8.66 19.89
C GLN A 99 -6.64 8.20 20.05
N THR A 100 -6.42 6.93 20.40
CA THR A 100 -5.08 6.35 20.51
C THR A 100 -4.37 6.32 19.15
N TYR A 101 -5.05 5.84 18.10
CA TYR A 101 -4.48 5.85 16.75
C TYR A 101 -4.31 7.27 16.21
N LYS A 102 -5.26 8.17 16.49
CA LYS A 102 -5.17 9.57 16.10
C LYS A 102 -3.96 10.26 16.74
N ASN A 103 -3.74 10.07 18.04
CA ASN A 103 -2.57 10.63 18.74
C ASN A 103 -1.26 10.10 18.17
N ARG A 104 -1.19 8.78 17.90
CA ARG A 104 -0.02 8.16 17.25
C ARG A 104 0.29 8.79 15.89
N GLY A 105 -0.73 9.08 15.08
CA GLY A 105 -0.56 9.78 13.79
C GLY A 105 -0.05 11.22 13.95
N LYS A 106 -0.54 11.94 14.96
CA LYS A 106 -0.03 13.29 15.29
C LYS A 106 1.44 13.25 15.69
N GLU A 107 1.85 12.28 16.50
CA GLU A 107 3.25 12.09 16.91
C GLU A 107 4.17 11.82 15.70
N MET A 108 3.73 10.97 14.77
CA MET A 108 4.46 10.71 13.52
C MET A 108 4.68 12.00 12.72
N LEU A 109 3.64 12.80 12.52
CA LEU A 109 3.72 14.04 11.75
C LEU A 109 4.47 15.15 12.47
N ALA A 110 4.40 15.19 13.80
CA ALA A 110 5.23 16.08 14.60
C ALA A 110 6.72 15.74 14.44
N ARG A 111 7.07 14.44 14.45
CA ARG A 111 8.44 13.98 14.17
C ARG A 111 8.90 14.41 12.77
N VAL A 112 8.07 14.23 11.74
CA VAL A 112 8.37 14.70 10.37
C VAL A 112 8.59 16.21 10.34
N THR A 113 7.82 16.99 11.10
CA THR A 113 7.99 18.45 11.15
C THR A 113 9.32 18.85 11.82
N GLN A 114 9.73 18.13 12.86
CA GLN A 114 10.99 18.38 13.60
C GLN A 114 12.22 17.87 12.84
N HIS A 115 12.05 16.77 12.09
CA HIS A 115 13.09 16.11 11.32
C HIS A 115 12.60 15.90 9.87
N PRO A 116 12.51 16.98 9.07
CA PRO A 116 11.87 16.91 7.76
C PRO A 116 12.69 16.17 6.70
N GLY A 117 14.02 16.07 6.87
CA GLY A 117 14.90 15.31 5.99
C GLY A 117 14.59 15.53 4.49
N PRO A 118 14.48 14.45 3.69
CA PRO A 118 14.17 14.53 2.25
C PRO A 118 12.82 15.19 1.89
N ILE A 119 11.89 15.35 2.83
CA ILE A 119 10.61 16.03 2.60
C ILE A 119 10.82 17.56 2.54
N ALA A 120 11.90 18.09 3.12
CA ALA A 120 12.31 19.48 2.94
C ALA A 120 13.17 19.72 1.69
N GLU A 121 13.39 18.70 0.86
CA GLU A 121 14.25 18.77 -0.33
C GLU A 121 13.46 18.56 -1.62
N LYS A 122 14.07 18.77 -2.79
CA LYS A 122 13.35 18.61 -4.06
C LYS A 122 12.91 17.16 -4.25
N ALA A 123 11.74 16.98 -4.84
CA ALA A 123 11.19 15.66 -5.14
C ALA A 123 10.81 15.58 -6.62
N VAL A 124 10.98 14.40 -7.22
CA VAL A 124 10.54 14.12 -8.58
C VAL A 124 9.11 13.58 -8.55
N LYS A 125 8.28 14.05 -9.46
CA LYS A 125 7.00 13.39 -9.76
C LYS A 125 7.15 12.49 -10.98
N LEU A 126 6.57 11.30 -10.89
CA LEU A 126 6.32 10.48 -12.07
C LEU A 126 5.18 11.14 -12.86
N LEU A 127 5.56 11.98 -13.81
CA LEU A 127 4.62 12.77 -14.62
C LEU A 127 3.67 11.83 -15.38
N ASN A 128 2.38 12.17 -15.38
CA ASN A 128 1.31 11.61 -16.22
C ASN A 128 0.73 10.25 -15.85
N MET A 129 0.97 9.72 -14.64
CA MET A 129 0.35 8.47 -14.20
C MET A 129 0.01 8.51 -12.71
N ASP A 130 -1.28 8.50 -12.37
CA ASP A 130 -1.74 8.35 -10.97
C ASP A 130 -1.27 7.02 -10.35
N LEU A 131 -1.05 6.01 -11.20
CA LEU A 131 -0.50 4.72 -10.85
C LEU A 131 0.60 4.34 -11.86
N PRO A 132 1.89 4.53 -11.52
CA PRO A 132 3.02 4.05 -12.31
C PRO A 132 2.85 2.57 -12.67
N GLN A 133 3.08 2.25 -13.94
CA GLN A 133 2.97 0.89 -14.45
C GLN A 133 3.78 0.69 -15.73
N PHE A 134 4.23 -0.54 -15.96
CA PHE A 134 4.83 -0.96 -17.22
C PHE A 134 4.49 -2.43 -17.51
N TRP A 135 4.67 -2.83 -18.78
CA TRP A 135 4.56 -4.23 -19.17
C TRP A 135 5.77 -5.00 -18.66
N LEU A 136 5.56 -5.87 -17.67
CA LEU A 136 6.59 -6.80 -17.23
C LEU A 136 6.84 -7.87 -18.31
N SER A 137 5.79 -8.27 -19.02
CA SER A 137 5.84 -9.12 -20.19
C SER A 137 4.59 -8.88 -21.05
N GLU A 138 4.78 -8.37 -22.26
CA GLU A 138 3.69 -8.21 -23.23
C GLU A 138 3.19 -9.57 -23.73
N ASP A 139 4.10 -10.51 -24.00
CA ASP A 139 3.78 -11.87 -24.45
C ASP A 139 2.93 -12.63 -23.43
N ASP A 140 3.23 -12.46 -22.15
CA ASP A 140 2.44 -13.05 -21.08
C ASP A 140 1.25 -12.16 -20.66
N GLY A 141 1.08 -10.96 -21.21
CA GLY A 141 0.03 -10.04 -20.80
C GLY A 141 0.08 -9.68 -19.32
N ILE A 142 1.26 -9.35 -18.80
CA ILE A 142 1.50 -9.04 -17.38
C ILE A 142 1.97 -7.59 -17.24
N ILE A 143 1.27 -6.86 -16.38
CA ILE A 143 1.58 -5.46 -16.04
C ILE A 143 1.99 -5.41 -14.57
N LEU A 144 3.13 -4.79 -14.30
CA LEU A 144 3.53 -4.44 -12.94
C LEU A 144 3.15 -2.99 -12.68
N CYS A 145 2.50 -2.74 -11.55
CA CYS A 145 2.06 -1.41 -11.14
C CYS A 145 2.31 -1.18 -9.65
N GLY A 146 2.36 0.08 -9.24
CA GLY A 146 2.50 0.43 -7.84
C GLY A 146 2.65 1.93 -7.64
N LYS A 147 2.28 2.39 -6.46
CA LYS A 147 2.43 3.77 -6.05
C LYS A 147 3.72 3.90 -5.23
N ILE A 148 4.62 4.76 -5.68
CA ILE A 148 5.85 5.07 -4.93
C ILE A 148 5.54 6.29 -4.07
N ASP A 149 5.80 6.20 -2.77
CA ASP A 149 5.45 7.27 -1.82
C ASP A 149 6.24 8.55 -2.05
N TRP A 150 7.57 8.41 -2.23
CA TRP A 150 8.44 9.57 -2.39
C TRP A 150 9.67 9.26 -3.25
N LEU A 151 9.99 10.19 -4.16
CA LEU A 151 11.20 10.19 -4.97
C LEU A 151 12.02 11.42 -4.63
N HIS A 152 13.00 11.25 -3.74
CA HIS A 152 13.93 12.31 -3.37
C HIS A 152 14.86 12.61 -4.55
N TYR A 153 14.97 13.87 -4.95
CA TYR A 153 15.81 14.31 -6.07
C TYR A 153 17.16 14.86 -5.58
N HIS A 154 18.24 14.31 -6.12
CA HIS A 154 19.59 14.78 -5.89
C HIS A 154 20.07 15.64 -7.06
N GLU A 155 20.22 16.95 -6.82
CA GLU A 155 20.62 17.91 -7.88
C GLU A 155 22.06 17.73 -8.35
N LYS A 156 22.93 17.19 -7.48
CA LYS A 156 24.37 17.13 -7.71
C LYS A 156 24.74 16.17 -8.84
N ASP A 157 23.99 15.09 -8.99
CA ASP A 157 24.21 13.96 -9.90
C ASP A 157 22.99 13.67 -10.80
N ASP A 158 21.94 14.49 -10.72
CA ASP A 158 20.66 14.30 -11.42
C ASP A 158 20.06 12.91 -11.15
N SER A 159 20.18 12.45 -9.90
CA SER A 159 19.74 11.12 -9.47
C SER A 159 18.53 11.17 -8.55
N ILE A 160 17.96 10.00 -8.24
CA ILE A 160 16.87 9.87 -7.27
C ILE A 160 17.12 8.78 -6.23
N THR A 161 16.54 8.99 -5.04
CA THR A 161 16.39 7.97 -4.01
C THR A 161 14.92 7.69 -3.76
N ILE A 162 14.54 6.42 -3.77
CA ILE A 162 13.19 5.97 -3.47
C ILE A 162 13.03 5.87 -1.96
N ILE A 163 11.97 6.48 -1.42
CA ILE A 163 11.63 6.38 0.00
C ILE A 163 10.19 5.87 0.12
N ASP A 164 10.02 4.79 0.88
CA ASP A 164 8.73 4.22 1.25
C ASP A 164 8.47 4.53 2.73
N PHE A 165 7.35 5.19 3.02
CA PHE A 165 6.97 5.58 4.38
C PHE A 165 6.33 4.40 5.10
N LYS A 166 6.74 4.19 6.36
CA LYS A 166 6.20 3.12 7.20
C LYS A 166 5.57 3.69 8.46
N THR A 167 4.31 3.33 8.69
CA THR A 167 3.57 3.61 9.94
C THR A 167 3.46 2.38 10.85
N SER A 168 4.19 1.32 10.52
CA SER A 168 4.31 0.07 11.28
C SER A 168 4.94 0.30 12.67
N LYS A 169 4.80 -0.67 13.56
CA LYS A 169 5.53 -0.70 14.85
C LYS A 169 6.83 -1.51 14.77
N SER A 170 7.00 -2.27 13.69
CA SER A 170 8.15 -3.13 13.42
C SER A 170 8.79 -2.75 12.09
N GLU A 171 10.03 -3.18 11.91
CA GLU A 171 10.68 -3.09 10.61
C GLU A 171 10.04 -4.02 9.57
N GLU A 172 10.11 -3.60 8.30
CA GLU A 172 9.68 -4.40 7.16
C GLU A 172 10.56 -5.64 7.02
N ASP A 173 9.96 -6.73 6.55
CA ASP A 173 10.67 -7.97 6.25
C ASP A 173 11.83 -7.72 5.27
N PRO A 174 13.07 -8.15 5.58
CA PRO A 174 14.19 -8.06 4.66
C PRO A 174 13.94 -8.70 3.29
N GLU A 175 13.07 -9.72 3.22
CA GLU A 175 12.69 -10.41 1.99
C GLU A 175 11.51 -9.75 1.26
N SER A 176 11.04 -8.58 1.73
CA SER A 176 9.96 -7.83 1.12
C SER A 176 10.27 -7.45 -0.33
N LEU A 177 9.32 -7.72 -1.22
CA LEU A 177 9.42 -7.37 -2.65
C LEU A 177 9.06 -5.91 -2.94
N GLN A 178 8.77 -5.10 -1.91
CA GLN A 178 8.31 -3.73 -2.10
C GLN A 178 9.36 -2.84 -2.77
N LEU A 179 10.55 -2.71 -2.18
CA LEU A 179 11.64 -1.92 -2.78
C LEU A 179 12.12 -2.49 -4.12
N PRO A 180 12.24 -3.82 -4.33
CA PRO A 180 12.46 -4.40 -5.65
C PRO A 180 11.45 -3.95 -6.71
N ILE A 181 10.15 -3.97 -6.38
CA ILE A 181 9.08 -3.51 -7.28
C ILE A 181 9.20 -2.01 -7.55
N TYR A 182 9.47 -1.20 -6.52
CA TYR A 182 9.61 0.25 -6.67
C TYR A 182 10.83 0.62 -7.50
N HIS A 183 11.95 -0.09 -7.34
CA HIS A 183 13.14 0.12 -8.16
C HIS A 183 12.84 -0.14 -9.64
N LEU A 184 12.15 -1.24 -9.97
CA LEU A 184 11.70 -1.51 -11.34
C LEU A 184 10.76 -0.42 -11.86
N LEU A 185 9.75 -0.03 -11.08
CA LEU A 185 8.80 1.02 -11.48
C LEU A 185 9.51 2.34 -11.76
N ALA A 186 10.41 2.77 -10.87
CA ALA A 186 11.19 3.98 -11.07
C ALA A 186 12.11 3.86 -12.29
N HIS A 187 12.77 2.73 -12.50
CA HIS A 187 13.64 2.50 -13.65
C HIS A 187 12.89 2.60 -15.00
N TYR A 188 11.70 2.02 -15.08
CA TYR A 188 10.93 1.97 -16.34
C TYR A 188 10.00 3.17 -16.56
N CYS A 189 9.60 3.88 -15.51
CA CYS A 189 8.62 4.98 -15.62
C CYS A 189 9.25 6.38 -15.65
N GLN A 190 10.54 6.53 -15.39
CA GLN A 190 11.24 7.81 -15.45
C GLN A 190 12.70 7.65 -15.91
N LYS A 191 13.41 8.77 -16.14
CA LYS A 191 14.70 8.80 -16.86
C LYS A 191 15.96 8.90 -15.98
N ARG A 192 15.83 9.35 -14.74
CA ARG A 192 16.93 9.56 -13.80
C ARG A 192 17.42 8.24 -13.21
N PRO A 193 18.73 8.09 -12.97
CA PRO A 193 19.24 6.93 -12.27
C PRO A 193 18.72 6.85 -10.83
N VAL A 194 18.37 5.64 -10.39
CA VAL A 194 18.05 5.36 -9.00
C VAL A 194 19.34 4.98 -8.29
N GLU A 195 19.78 5.81 -7.35
CA GLU A 195 21.04 5.59 -6.62
C GLU A 195 20.83 4.92 -5.27
N GLY A 196 19.61 4.94 -4.75
CA GLY A 196 19.32 4.38 -3.44
C GLY A 196 17.85 4.11 -3.20
N VAL A 197 17.61 3.28 -2.18
CA VAL A 197 16.29 2.97 -1.64
C VAL A 197 16.34 3.05 -0.12
N ALA A 198 15.24 3.48 0.50
CA ALA A 198 15.13 3.56 1.95
C ALA A 198 13.71 3.31 2.41
N TYR A 199 13.59 2.78 3.63
CA TYR A 199 12.34 2.84 4.40
C TYR A 199 12.42 3.98 5.39
N TRP A 200 11.36 4.76 5.53
CA TRP A 200 11.27 5.75 6.60
C TRP A 200 10.14 5.40 7.57
N TYR A 201 10.52 4.83 8.70
CA TYR A 201 9.62 4.49 9.80
C TYR A 201 9.21 5.75 10.56
N LEU A 202 8.15 6.42 10.09
CA LEU A 202 7.67 7.70 10.64
C LEU A 202 7.35 7.62 12.14
N GLY A 203 7.04 6.42 12.64
CA GLY A 203 6.80 6.13 14.05
C GLY A 203 8.05 5.85 14.90
N LEU A 204 9.18 5.49 14.29
CA LEU A 204 10.34 4.90 14.98
C LEU A 204 11.66 5.65 14.72
N SER A 205 11.80 6.30 13.56
CA SER A 205 13.06 6.85 13.07
C SER A 205 12.91 8.32 12.67
N ASN A 206 13.87 9.15 13.07
CA ASN A 206 13.92 10.57 12.69
C ASN A 206 14.37 10.78 11.25
N GLU A 207 15.05 9.79 10.66
CA GLU A 207 15.59 9.84 9.30
C GLU A 207 15.25 8.55 8.54
N PRO A 208 15.22 8.58 7.19
CA PRO A 208 15.12 7.37 6.39
C PRO A 208 16.26 6.39 6.69
N VAL A 209 15.94 5.10 6.72
CA VAL A 209 16.88 4.00 6.90
C VAL A 209 17.25 3.44 5.52
N PRO A 210 18.49 3.67 5.04
CA PRO A 210 18.94 3.14 3.75
C PRO A 210 18.89 1.62 3.72
N LYS A 211 18.53 1.07 2.57
CA LYS A 211 18.60 -0.38 2.29
C LYS A 211 19.45 -0.63 1.05
N PRO A 212 20.02 -1.85 0.90
CA PRO A 212 20.74 -2.21 -0.31
C PRO A 212 19.86 -2.01 -1.55
N LEU A 213 20.42 -1.40 -2.59
CA LEU A 213 19.72 -1.21 -3.87
C LEU A 213 19.46 -2.59 -4.51
N PRO A 214 18.20 -2.99 -4.75
CA PRO A 214 17.90 -4.30 -5.33
C PRO A 214 18.40 -4.40 -6.76
N ASP A 215 18.94 -5.56 -7.15
CA ASP A 215 19.33 -5.80 -8.54
C ASP A 215 18.10 -5.87 -9.45
N LEU A 216 18.12 -5.13 -10.56
CA LEU A 216 16.98 -5.02 -11.47
C LEU A 216 16.66 -6.36 -12.15
N GLN A 217 17.69 -7.10 -12.59
CA GLN A 217 17.51 -8.34 -13.32
C GLN A 217 16.97 -9.43 -12.39
N GLU A 218 17.59 -9.61 -11.22
CA GLU A 218 17.13 -10.57 -10.21
C GLU A 218 15.71 -10.27 -9.76
N SER A 219 15.40 -8.98 -9.50
CA SER A 219 14.06 -8.54 -9.13
C SER A 219 13.05 -8.88 -10.21
N GLN A 220 13.36 -8.59 -11.48
CA GLN A 220 12.50 -8.88 -12.62
C GLN A 220 12.25 -10.38 -12.77
N GLU A 221 13.28 -11.22 -12.67
CA GLU A 221 13.16 -12.68 -12.75
C GLU A 221 12.31 -13.25 -11.60
N LYS A 222 12.56 -12.81 -10.36
CA LYS A 222 11.81 -13.23 -9.16
C LYS A 222 10.33 -12.86 -9.28
N ILE A 223 10.01 -11.63 -9.66
CA ILE A 223 8.64 -11.15 -9.83
C ILE A 223 7.95 -11.86 -11.00
N MET A 224 8.66 -12.07 -12.12
CA MET A 224 8.09 -12.76 -13.29
C MET A 224 7.69 -14.20 -12.98
N LYS A 225 8.48 -14.91 -12.17
CA LYS A 225 8.14 -16.27 -11.71
C LYS A 225 6.82 -16.29 -10.94
N ILE A 226 6.65 -15.35 -10.00
CA ILE A 226 5.42 -15.23 -9.21
C ILE A 226 4.25 -14.81 -10.12
N ALA A 227 4.49 -13.88 -11.04
CA ALA A 227 3.48 -13.37 -11.96
C ALA A 227 2.89 -14.48 -12.84
N LYS A 228 3.72 -15.39 -13.35
CA LYS A 228 3.28 -16.58 -14.10
C LYS A 228 2.42 -17.52 -13.24
N GLN A 229 2.75 -17.68 -11.96
CA GLN A 229 1.94 -18.47 -11.03
C GLN A 229 0.57 -17.82 -10.79
N VAL A 230 0.53 -16.51 -10.58
CA VAL A 230 -0.74 -15.76 -10.44
C VAL A 230 -1.58 -15.88 -11.71
N LYS A 231 -0.98 -15.67 -12.88
CA LYS A 231 -1.65 -15.82 -14.18
C LYS A 231 -2.24 -17.22 -14.34
N THR A 232 -1.49 -18.26 -14.01
CA THR A 232 -1.94 -19.65 -14.05
C THR A 232 -3.12 -19.89 -13.11
N ALA A 233 -3.03 -19.40 -11.87
CA ALA A 233 -4.12 -19.51 -10.90
C ALA A 233 -5.39 -18.81 -11.37
N ARG A 234 -5.28 -17.64 -12.02
CA ARG A 234 -6.40 -16.92 -12.64
C ARG A 234 -7.02 -17.69 -13.80
N ALA A 235 -6.19 -18.23 -14.70
CA ALA A 235 -6.67 -18.99 -15.85
C ALA A 235 -7.39 -20.29 -15.45
N LEU A 236 -6.97 -20.92 -14.35
CA LEU A 236 -7.59 -22.13 -13.81
C LEU A 236 -8.70 -21.85 -12.77
N GLU A 237 -8.96 -20.58 -12.46
CA GLU A 237 -9.85 -20.13 -11.38
C GLU A 237 -9.61 -20.85 -10.04
N ARG A 238 -8.34 -21.20 -9.76
CA ARG A 238 -7.97 -22.06 -8.64
C ARG A 238 -7.18 -21.29 -7.59
N PHE A 239 -7.89 -20.88 -6.53
CA PHE A 239 -7.36 -20.07 -5.44
C PHE A 239 -7.50 -20.77 -4.08
N LYS A 240 -6.76 -21.87 -3.91
CA LYS A 240 -6.84 -22.67 -2.68
C LYS A 240 -6.06 -22.01 -1.54
N CYS A 241 -6.66 -22.02 -0.35
CA CYS A 241 -5.93 -21.65 0.86
C CYS A 241 -4.89 -22.75 1.19
N PRO A 242 -3.65 -22.41 1.57
CA PRO A 242 -2.65 -23.39 1.98
C PRO A 242 -3.07 -24.17 3.24
N ALA A 243 -3.92 -23.59 4.09
CA ALA A 243 -4.47 -24.21 5.30
C ALA A 243 -5.72 -25.08 5.04
N GLY A 244 -6.12 -25.29 3.78
CA GLY A 244 -7.32 -26.05 3.45
C GLY A 244 -8.62 -25.26 3.65
N ASP A 245 -9.73 -25.98 3.83
CA ASP A 245 -11.09 -25.41 3.82
C ASP A 245 -11.42 -24.62 5.09
N GLU A 246 -10.70 -24.85 6.20
CA GLU A 246 -10.83 -24.05 7.42
C GLU A 246 -10.34 -22.59 7.22
N GLY A 247 -9.55 -22.37 6.18
CA GLY A 247 -8.94 -21.08 5.88
C GLY A 247 -7.81 -20.71 6.84
N CYS A 248 -7.03 -19.71 6.46
CA CYS A 248 -5.96 -19.16 7.29
C CYS A 248 -6.34 -17.76 7.80
N ARG A 249 -5.53 -17.25 8.74
CA ARG A 249 -5.68 -15.90 9.30
C ARG A 249 -5.80 -14.76 8.26
N TYR A 250 -5.31 -14.96 7.04
CA TYR A 250 -5.37 -13.97 5.97
C TYR A 250 -6.67 -14.00 5.17
N CYS A 251 -7.31 -15.17 5.00
CA CYS A 251 -8.54 -15.27 4.21
C CYS A 251 -9.79 -15.30 5.08
N GLN A 252 -9.71 -15.82 6.31
CA GLN A 252 -10.85 -15.88 7.23
C GLN A 252 -11.57 -14.54 7.45
N PRO A 253 -10.86 -13.40 7.63
CA PRO A 253 -11.51 -12.09 7.73
C PRO A 253 -12.35 -11.72 6.51
N TYR A 254 -11.89 -12.06 5.31
CA TYR A 254 -12.61 -11.76 4.07
C TYR A 254 -13.74 -12.78 3.82
N GLU A 255 -13.58 -14.03 4.22
CA GLU A 255 -14.67 -15.01 4.22
C GLU A 255 -15.79 -14.62 5.19
N ALA A 256 -15.46 -14.00 6.32
CA ALA A 256 -16.45 -13.47 7.26
C ALA A 256 -17.35 -12.40 6.61
N ILE A 257 -16.82 -11.60 5.68
CA ILE A 257 -17.62 -10.67 4.87
C ILE A 257 -18.66 -11.46 4.05
N LEU A 258 -18.24 -12.54 3.39
CA LEU A 258 -19.14 -13.37 2.57
C LEU A 258 -20.20 -14.10 3.40
N ARG A 259 -19.89 -14.44 4.66
CA ARG A 259 -20.85 -15.03 5.62
C ARG A 259 -21.80 -14.02 6.27
N GLY A 260 -21.64 -12.71 6.01
CA GLY A 260 -22.46 -11.66 6.64
C GLY A 260 -22.06 -11.32 8.09
N GLU A 261 -20.85 -11.69 8.48
CA GLU A 261 -20.28 -11.43 9.81
C GLU A 261 -19.56 -10.07 9.90
N ALA A 262 -19.54 -9.30 8.81
CA ALA A 262 -19.00 -7.94 8.75
C ALA A 262 -20.08 -6.89 8.51
N GLU A 263 -19.84 -5.66 8.92
CA GLU A 263 -20.71 -4.50 8.69
C GLU A 263 -20.16 -3.67 7.52
N CYS A 264 -20.98 -3.41 6.49
CA CYS A 264 -20.62 -2.50 5.40
C CYS A 264 -20.80 -1.04 5.88
N VAL A 265 -19.70 -0.28 5.87
CA VAL A 265 -19.63 1.09 6.42
C VAL A 265 -19.57 2.17 5.34
N GLY A 266 -19.64 1.77 4.07
CA GLY A 266 -19.71 2.67 2.93
C GLY A 266 -18.89 2.18 1.73
N ILE A 267 -18.50 3.13 0.90
CA ILE A 267 -17.70 2.91 -0.31
C ILE A 267 -16.38 3.66 -0.14
N ASP A 268 -15.29 3.12 -0.68
CA ASP A 268 -14.00 3.79 -0.66
C ASP A 268 -14.01 5.12 -1.43
N THR A 269 -12.99 5.94 -1.22
CA THR A 269 -12.88 7.28 -1.82
C THR A 269 -12.88 7.28 -3.35
N HIS A 270 -12.53 6.16 -3.97
CA HIS A 270 -12.50 5.99 -5.42
C HIS A 270 -13.79 5.39 -6.01
N GLY A 271 -14.77 5.01 -5.16
CA GLY A 271 -16.03 4.41 -5.61
C GLY A 271 -15.92 2.97 -6.11
N ARG A 272 -14.79 2.29 -5.89
CA ARG A 272 -14.44 0.98 -6.49
C ARG A 272 -14.61 -0.19 -5.52
N ARG A 273 -14.62 0.07 -4.22
CA ARG A 273 -14.68 -0.96 -3.17
C ARG A 273 -15.77 -0.66 -2.15
N ASP A 274 -16.54 -1.68 -1.79
CA ASP A 274 -17.37 -1.63 -0.59
C ASP A 274 -16.49 -1.90 0.63
N VAL A 275 -16.60 -1.03 1.64
CA VAL A 275 -15.74 -1.02 2.83
C VAL A 275 -16.47 -1.71 3.98
N TYR A 276 -15.83 -2.72 4.58
CA TYR A 276 -16.36 -3.54 5.65
C TYR A 276 -15.51 -3.43 6.91
N ILE A 277 -16.15 -3.61 8.07
CA ILE A 277 -15.49 -3.80 9.36
C ILE A 277 -15.95 -5.12 9.98
N LEU A 278 -15.04 -5.87 10.61
CA LEU A 278 -15.42 -7.08 11.34
C LEU A 278 -16.16 -6.71 12.62
N LYS A 279 -17.26 -7.40 12.91
CA LYS A 279 -18.01 -7.22 14.16
C LYS A 279 -17.10 -7.49 15.37
N LYS A 280 -17.26 -6.68 16.42
CA LYS A 280 -16.48 -6.76 17.68
C LYS A 280 -16.45 -8.17 18.31
N GLU A 281 -17.51 -8.95 18.10
CA GLU A 281 -17.70 -10.29 18.66
C GLU A 281 -17.03 -11.41 17.86
N SER A 282 -16.47 -11.13 16.69
CA SER A 282 -16.05 -12.16 15.74
C SER A 282 -14.83 -13.00 16.15
N GLY A 283 -14.15 -12.70 17.27
CA GLY A 283 -12.95 -13.44 17.75
C GLY A 283 -11.72 -13.36 16.81
N LEU A 284 -11.92 -12.97 15.56
CA LEU A 284 -10.95 -12.78 14.49
C LEU A 284 -10.18 -11.46 14.61
N LEU A 285 -10.58 -10.59 15.56
CA LEU A 285 -9.88 -9.35 15.91
C LEU A 285 -8.62 -9.60 16.76
N GLY A 286 -8.37 -10.85 17.17
CA GLY A 286 -7.25 -11.26 18.04
C GLY A 286 -6.00 -11.72 17.27
N GLY A 287 -5.45 -10.86 16.42
CA GLY A 287 -4.14 -11.06 15.81
C GLY A 287 -3.29 -9.80 16.00
N GLU A 288 -2.18 -9.93 16.74
CA GLU A 288 -1.18 -8.89 16.97
C GLU A 288 -1.00 -7.93 15.78
N ASP A 289 -1.08 -6.63 16.08
CA ASP A 289 -0.55 -5.47 15.35
C ASP A 289 0.59 -5.76 14.35
N ARG A 290 0.28 -6.34 13.18
CA ARG A 290 1.27 -6.53 12.11
C ARG A 290 0.69 -6.18 10.74
N ASP A 291 1.19 -5.05 10.25
CA ASP A 291 1.40 -4.65 8.85
C ASP A 291 0.44 -5.23 7.81
N GLU A 292 -0.72 -4.59 7.74
CA GLU A 292 -1.20 -4.12 6.44
C GLU A 292 -0.46 -2.83 6.13
N GLY A 293 0.71 -2.95 5.48
CA GLY A 293 1.36 -1.82 4.84
C GLY A 293 0.30 -1.11 4.00
N VAL A 294 0.09 0.18 4.27
CA VAL A 294 -0.86 0.98 3.53
C VAL A 294 -0.26 1.23 2.17
N ILE A 295 -0.66 0.41 1.20
CA ILE A 295 -0.28 0.56 -0.19
C ILE A 295 -1.54 1.04 -0.90
N LEU A 296 -1.62 2.36 -1.08
CA LEU A 296 -2.65 3.03 -1.89
C LEU A 296 -2.49 2.68 -3.36
#